data_AF-A0A917T9V2-F1
#
_entry.id   AF-A0A917T9V2-F1
#
_cell.length_a   1.000
_cell.length_b   1.000
_cell.length_c   1.000
_cell.angle_alpha   90.00
_cell.angle_beta   90.00
_cell.angle_gamma   90.00
#
_symmetry.space_group_name_H-M   'P 1'
#
loop_
_entity.id
_entity.type
_entity.pdbx_description
1 polymer ?
#
loop_
_entity_poly.entity_id
_entity_poly.type
_entity_poly.pdbx_seq_one_letter_code
_entity_poly.pdbx_strand_id
1 'polypeptide(L)'
;MGTGHSCPRGLRHGRAATRCPGAGPGTPGGTRRPAPRGRTYLPHYPAQVPRTTAGVRLADLTTLRLGGPARSLVTVTDEAELADALTDDALVLGGGSNLVVADAGIDAPVVRIAIPGITQDSGDGDADTVTIGAGENWDEVVQRLVDDGRCGLAPLSGIPGSTGATPVQNVGAYGTEVSDLLVSVRVVDRRTRRAATLPAAELGLGYRTSALRGTGLAVVTAVTFRLPRTPAPVRYAELARALGVQPGEVADERDVREAVLTLRRSKGMVLDPADPDSRSAGSFFTNPILDAAGWAAARDRIAERLGDVPVPHYPAGEGVKLSAAWLIERAGFHRGHRGPGGRVGVSGKHTLALVTRDGGTTADLVELAADIRDRVLDLFAVRLEPEPVFVGVALPTTDRRPPTADRRPTTADRRPPTDDR
;
A
#
# COMPACT_ATOMS: atom_id res chain seq x y z
N MET A 1 -17.80 11.36 69.57
CA MET A 1 -18.58 10.10 69.56
C MET A 1 -18.42 9.49 68.18
N GLY A 2 -17.79 8.32 68.11
CA GLY A 2 -17.45 7.67 66.84
C GLY A 2 -18.49 6.66 66.39
N THR A 3 -18.41 6.29 65.11
CA THR A 3 -18.74 5.01 64.47
C THR A 3 -18.03 5.09 63.10
N GLY A 4 -17.34 4.11 62.53
CA GLY A 4 -17.29 2.66 62.76
C GLY A 4 -17.39 1.95 61.41
N HIS A 5 -16.25 1.81 60.72
CA HIS A 5 -15.84 0.78 59.74
C HIS A 5 -16.89 0.03 58.89
N SER A 6 -16.66 -0.02 57.57
CA SER A 6 -16.71 -1.25 56.76
C SER A 6 -16.04 -1.04 55.39
N CYS A 7 -15.01 -1.85 55.11
CA CYS A 7 -14.47 -2.13 53.78
C CYS A 7 -15.19 -3.39 53.23
N PRO A 8 -15.32 -3.59 51.91
CA PRO A 8 -14.40 -4.57 51.30
C PRO A 8 -13.95 -4.27 49.86
N ARG A 9 -12.75 -4.76 49.54
CA ARG A 9 -12.30 -5.50 48.32
C ARG A 9 -13.12 -5.22 47.04
N GLY A 10 -12.58 -4.71 45.94
CA GLY A 10 -11.31 -5.04 45.29
C GLY A 10 -11.62 -5.64 43.92
N LEU A 11 -11.23 -4.96 42.83
CA LEU A 11 -11.12 -5.52 41.47
C LEU A 11 -10.08 -4.67 40.72
N ARG A 12 -8.81 -5.05 40.85
CA ARG A 12 -7.75 -4.62 39.94
C ARG A 12 -7.81 -5.53 38.71
N HIS A 13 -8.33 -5.04 37.60
CA HIS A 13 -8.02 -5.62 36.30
C HIS A 13 -6.76 -4.96 35.74
N GLY A 14 -5.61 -5.38 36.26
CA GLY A 14 -4.35 -5.25 35.54
C GLY A 14 -4.25 -6.41 34.56
N ARG A 15 -4.66 -6.22 33.31
CA ARG A 15 -4.22 -7.12 32.23
C ARG A 15 -2.77 -6.74 31.94
N ALA A 16 -1.84 -7.58 32.39
CA ALA A 16 -0.45 -7.48 31.97
C ALA A 16 -0.37 -7.65 30.45
N ALA A 17 0.36 -6.78 29.77
CA ALA A 17 0.69 -6.95 28.36
C ALA A 17 1.53 -8.22 28.21
N THR A 18 0.89 -9.32 27.83
CA THR A 18 1.54 -10.59 27.56
C THR A 18 2.34 -10.46 26.26
N ARG A 19 3.64 -10.79 26.33
CA ARG A 19 4.51 -10.95 25.16
C ARG A 19 3.89 -11.95 24.18
N CYS A 20 4.07 -11.73 22.88
CA CYS A 20 3.64 -12.67 21.84
C CYS A 20 4.26 -14.07 22.15
N PRO A 21 3.46 -15.12 22.37
CA PRO A 21 3.99 -16.42 22.83
C PRO A 21 4.81 -17.09 21.72
N GLY A 22 6.07 -17.40 22.01
CA GLY A 22 6.90 -18.32 21.22
C GLY A 22 6.57 -19.77 21.56
N ALA A 23 6.78 -20.69 20.60
CA ALA A 23 6.54 -22.12 20.79
C ALA A 23 7.21 -22.65 22.08
N GLY A 24 6.42 -23.28 22.96
CA GLY A 24 6.87 -23.79 24.26
C GLY A 24 7.77 -25.04 24.16
N PRO A 25 8.62 -25.32 25.15
CA PRO A 25 9.58 -26.41 25.09
C PRO A 25 9.01 -27.75 25.58
N GLY A 26 9.39 -28.82 24.90
CA GLY A 26 9.30 -30.19 25.41
C GLY A 26 10.25 -30.46 26.58
N THR A 27 9.94 -31.53 27.32
CA THR A 27 10.51 -32.05 28.58
C THR A 27 12.05 -32.20 28.64
N PRO A 28 12.67 -32.23 29.85
CA PRO A 28 14.09 -32.00 30.05
C PRO A 28 14.94 -33.29 30.06
N GLY A 29 16.11 -33.25 29.42
CA GLY A 29 17.16 -34.24 29.59
C GLY A 29 18.29 -34.07 28.57
N GLY A 30 19.43 -33.51 28.99
CA GLY A 30 20.64 -33.46 28.16
C GLY A 30 21.53 -32.25 28.45
N THR A 31 22.79 -32.52 28.76
CA THR A 31 23.87 -31.60 29.15
C THR A 31 24.07 -30.43 28.16
N ARG A 32 24.11 -29.18 28.67
CA ARG A 32 24.36 -27.96 27.88
C ARG A 32 25.85 -27.79 27.58
N ARG A 33 26.21 -27.87 26.29
CA ARG A 33 27.43 -27.29 25.69
C ARG A 33 27.18 -25.80 25.37
N PRO A 34 28.20 -24.92 25.33
CA PRO A 34 28.01 -23.50 25.10
C PRO A 34 27.54 -23.22 23.66
N ALA A 35 26.66 -22.21 23.52
CA ALA A 35 26.02 -21.84 22.26
C ALA A 35 26.99 -21.20 21.25
N PRO A 36 26.93 -21.52 19.94
CA PRO A 36 27.65 -20.78 18.93
C PRO A 36 26.89 -19.50 18.55
N ARG A 37 27.66 -18.46 18.22
CA ARG A 37 27.23 -17.15 17.70
C ARG A 37 26.65 -17.30 16.28
N GLY A 38 25.67 -16.45 15.94
CA GLY A 38 25.25 -16.13 14.57
C GLY A 38 24.58 -17.28 13.80
N ARG A 39 23.24 -17.31 13.78
CA ARG A 39 22.50 -18.17 12.85
C ARG A 39 22.26 -17.43 11.54
N THR A 40 23.21 -17.51 10.62
CA THR A 40 22.96 -17.25 9.20
C THR A 40 22.32 -18.50 8.62
N TYR A 41 21.04 -18.43 8.24
CA TYR A 41 20.40 -19.49 7.45
C TYR A 41 20.57 -19.13 5.98
N LEU A 42 21.61 -19.68 5.34
CA LEU A 42 21.76 -19.63 3.88
C LEU A 42 21.02 -20.83 3.27
N PRO A 43 20.09 -20.63 2.31
CA PRO A 43 19.91 -21.61 1.27
C PRO A 43 21.12 -21.50 0.32
N HIS A 44 21.86 -22.59 0.13
CA HIS A 44 22.80 -22.72 -0.97
C HIS A 44 22.02 -22.67 -2.29
N TYR A 45 22.12 -21.55 -3.01
CA TYR A 45 21.94 -21.51 -4.47
C TYR A 45 23.32 -21.27 -5.09
N PRO A 46 23.76 -22.07 -6.08
CA PRO A 46 25.01 -21.81 -6.78
C PRO A 46 24.90 -20.48 -7.53
N ALA A 47 25.98 -19.69 -7.53
CA ALA A 47 26.12 -18.48 -8.33
C ALA A 47 25.82 -18.82 -9.82
N GLN A 48 24.63 -18.45 -10.28
CA GLN A 48 24.22 -18.59 -11.66
C GLN A 48 24.07 -17.20 -12.25
N VAL A 49 24.74 -16.98 -13.39
CA VAL A 49 24.58 -15.80 -14.26
C VAL A 49 23.10 -15.40 -14.34
N PRO A 50 22.76 -14.10 -14.33
CA PRO A 50 21.38 -13.64 -14.40
C PRO A 50 20.61 -14.33 -15.53
N ARG A 51 19.54 -15.04 -15.18
CA ARG A 51 18.72 -15.75 -16.18
C ARG A 51 17.99 -14.72 -17.03
N THR A 52 18.54 -14.45 -18.22
CA THR A 52 17.91 -13.56 -19.20
C THR A 52 16.91 -14.37 -20.02
N THR A 53 15.65 -13.95 -20.02
CA THR A 53 14.59 -14.55 -20.83
C THR A 53 14.10 -13.54 -21.86
N ALA A 54 14.11 -13.90 -23.14
CA ALA A 54 13.58 -13.06 -24.22
C ALA A 54 12.06 -13.28 -24.39
N GLY A 55 11.35 -12.25 -24.85
CA GLY A 55 9.94 -12.37 -25.24
C GLY A 55 8.96 -12.65 -24.09
N VAL A 56 9.30 -12.27 -22.86
CA VAL A 56 8.40 -12.42 -21.70
C VAL A 56 7.18 -11.49 -21.86
N ARG A 57 5.99 -11.97 -21.47
CA ARG A 57 4.80 -11.12 -21.40
C ARG A 57 4.66 -10.57 -19.99
N LEU A 58 4.50 -9.25 -19.88
CA LEU A 58 4.31 -8.59 -18.58
C LEU A 58 2.98 -8.97 -17.93
N ALA A 59 1.97 -9.39 -18.70
CA ALA A 59 0.74 -9.96 -18.16
C ALA A 59 0.98 -11.19 -17.26
N ASP A 60 2.03 -11.98 -17.49
CA ASP A 60 2.34 -13.15 -16.65
C ASP A 60 3.01 -12.76 -15.33
N LEU A 61 3.43 -11.50 -15.21
CA LEU A 61 4.17 -10.95 -14.08
C LEU A 61 3.39 -9.89 -13.29
N THR A 62 2.16 -9.57 -13.69
CA THR A 62 1.30 -8.59 -12.99
C THR A 62 0.06 -9.24 -12.40
N THR A 63 -0.41 -8.74 -11.26
CA THR A 63 -1.63 -9.27 -10.62
C THR A 63 -2.90 -8.97 -11.42
N LEU A 64 -2.90 -7.87 -12.18
CA LEU A 64 -3.96 -7.51 -13.12
C LEU A 64 -4.03 -8.47 -14.34
N ARG A 65 -2.97 -9.26 -14.58
CA ARG A 65 -2.79 -10.08 -15.79
C ARG A 65 -2.86 -9.25 -17.08
N LEU A 66 -2.30 -8.06 -17.02
CA LEU A 66 -2.27 -7.07 -18.10
C LEU A 66 -0.82 -6.72 -18.46
N GLY A 67 -0.58 -6.47 -19.75
CA GLY A 67 0.73 -6.08 -20.27
C GLY A 67 1.19 -6.92 -21.45
N GLY A 68 1.75 -6.23 -22.45
CA GLY A 68 2.39 -6.82 -23.62
C GLY A 68 3.79 -7.38 -23.37
N PRO A 69 4.57 -7.61 -24.44
CA PRO A 69 5.94 -8.12 -24.33
C PRO A 69 6.89 -7.12 -23.69
N ALA A 70 7.94 -7.61 -23.03
CA ALA A 70 9.14 -6.81 -22.73
C ALA A 70 10.33 -7.28 -23.59
N ARG A 71 11.31 -6.40 -23.81
CA ARG A 71 12.53 -6.73 -24.58
C ARG A 71 13.25 -7.95 -23.99
N SER A 72 13.42 -7.95 -22.67
CA SER A 72 13.99 -9.08 -21.92
C SER A 72 13.57 -9.01 -20.46
N LEU A 73 13.66 -10.15 -19.77
CA LEU A 73 13.58 -10.24 -18.31
C LEU A 73 14.92 -10.73 -17.77
N VAL A 74 15.49 -9.98 -16.83
CA VAL A 74 16.67 -10.34 -16.05
C VAL A 74 16.25 -10.43 -14.59
N THR A 75 16.45 -11.59 -13.96
CA THR A 75 16.20 -11.73 -12.52
C THR A 75 17.52 -11.66 -11.78
N VAL A 76 17.58 -10.78 -10.77
CA VAL A 76 18.79 -10.51 -9.98
C VAL A 76 18.58 -10.93 -8.53
N THR A 77 19.60 -11.55 -7.95
CA THR A 77 19.57 -12.16 -6.61
C THR A 77 20.56 -11.51 -5.64
N ASP A 78 21.41 -10.61 -6.13
CA ASP A 78 22.25 -9.75 -5.30
C ASP A 78 22.43 -8.35 -5.92
N GLU A 79 23.18 -7.49 -5.22
CA GLU A 79 23.42 -6.11 -5.65
C GLU A 79 24.40 -5.98 -6.81
N ALA A 80 25.30 -6.95 -7.00
CA ALA A 80 26.27 -6.93 -8.10
C ALA A 80 25.55 -7.26 -9.41
N GLU A 81 24.72 -8.31 -9.42
CA GLU A 81 23.84 -8.65 -10.53
C GLU A 81 22.88 -7.50 -10.86
N LEU A 82 22.33 -6.82 -9.84
CA LEU A 82 21.53 -5.62 -10.04
C LEU A 82 22.34 -4.51 -10.72
N ALA A 83 23.53 -4.19 -10.21
CA ALA A 83 24.38 -3.13 -10.78
C ALA A 83 24.75 -3.41 -12.24
N ASP A 84 24.95 -4.68 -12.61
CA ASP A 84 25.25 -5.09 -13.98
C ASP A 84 24.03 -5.04 -14.90
N ALA A 85 22.86 -5.46 -14.40
CA ALA A 85 21.61 -5.51 -15.17
C ALA A 85 20.90 -4.15 -15.30
N LEU A 86 21.19 -3.19 -14.42
CA LEU A 86 20.46 -1.94 -14.34
C LEU A 86 20.89 -0.95 -15.44
N THR A 87 19.93 -0.64 -16.31
CA THR A 87 20.02 0.42 -17.33
C THR A 87 19.08 1.58 -16.99
N ASP A 88 19.30 2.73 -17.61
CA ASP A 88 18.47 3.92 -17.36
C ASP A 88 17.00 3.69 -17.74
N ASP A 89 16.76 2.94 -18.83
CA ASP A 89 15.43 2.57 -19.35
C ASP A 89 14.81 1.34 -18.65
N ALA A 90 15.55 0.64 -17.78
CA ALA A 90 15.06 -0.60 -17.16
C ALA A 90 13.79 -0.39 -16.32
N LEU A 91 12.77 -1.21 -16.57
CA LEU A 91 11.66 -1.39 -15.64
C LEU A 91 12.13 -2.26 -14.48
N VAL A 92 12.14 -1.71 -13.26
CA VAL A 92 12.39 -2.49 -12.06
C VAL A 92 11.09 -3.11 -11.58
N LEU A 93 11.11 -4.42 -11.37
CA LEU A 93 9.94 -5.20 -11.03
C LEU A 93 10.13 -5.92 -9.69
N GLY A 94 9.22 -5.66 -8.75
CA GLY A 94 9.02 -6.47 -7.55
C GLY A 94 8.07 -7.63 -7.83
N GLY A 95 6.92 -7.65 -7.15
CA GLY A 95 5.86 -8.65 -7.36
C GLY A 95 4.79 -8.27 -8.39
N GLY A 96 4.92 -7.14 -9.09
CA GLY A 96 3.98 -6.72 -10.14
C GLY A 96 2.54 -6.45 -9.66
N SER A 97 2.34 -6.21 -8.37
CA SER A 97 1.02 -6.04 -7.76
C SER A 97 0.45 -4.62 -7.82
N ASN A 98 1.23 -3.65 -8.31
CA ASN A 98 0.81 -2.26 -8.42
C ASN A 98 1.20 -1.63 -9.78
N LEU A 99 1.13 -2.41 -10.85
CA LEU A 99 1.47 -1.97 -12.21
C LEU A 99 0.28 -2.07 -13.16
N VAL A 100 0.09 -1.05 -13.99
CA VAL A 100 -0.78 -1.05 -15.18
C VAL A 100 0.12 -0.92 -16.41
N VAL A 101 0.25 -2.00 -17.18
CA VAL A 101 1.24 -2.10 -18.27
C VAL A 101 0.55 -2.09 -19.61
N ALA A 102 1.03 -1.29 -20.56
CA ALA A 102 0.47 -1.19 -21.91
C ALA A 102 0.31 -2.55 -22.60
N ASP A 103 -0.75 -2.71 -23.40
CA ASP A 103 -0.99 -3.91 -24.20
C ASP A 103 0.11 -4.16 -25.24
N ALA A 104 0.70 -3.07 -25.77
CA ALA A 104 1.85 -3.13 -26.67
C ALA A 104 3.15 -3.56 -25.97
N GLY A 105 3.18 -3.56 -24.64
CA GLY A 105 4.35 -3.86 -23.85
C GLY A 105 5.33 -2.69 -23.76
N ILE A 106 6.61 -3.00 -23.56
CA ILE A 106 7.69 -2.02 -23.50
C ILE A 106 8.92 -2.51 -24.27
N ASP A 107 9.55 -1.61 -25.01
CA ASP A 107 10.89 -1.85 -25.55
C ASP A 107 11.95 -1.42 -24.53
N ALA A 108 11.96 -2.14 -23.41
CA ALA A 108 12.89 -1.94 -22.30
C ALA A 108 13.17 -3.27 -21.60
N PRO A 109 14.34 -3.43 -20.95
CA PRO A 109 14.62 -4.60 -20.16
C PRO A 109 13.84 -4.51 -18.84
N VAL A 110 13.40 -5.66 -18.34
CA VAL A 110 12.76 -5.79 -17.03
C VAL A 110 13.78 -6.41 -16.09
N VAL A 111 14.10 -5.71 -15.00
CA VAL A 111 14.98 -6.20 -13.94
C VAL A 111 14.10 -6.60 -12.76
N ARG A 112 13.90 -7.90 -12.59
CA ARG A 112 13.15 -8.47 -11.45
C ARG A 112 14.06 -8.60 -10.25
N ILE A 113 13.68 -7.96 -9.14
CA ILE A 113 14.41 -8.03 -7.88
C ILE A 113 13.99 -9.30 -7.13
N ALA A 114 14.93 -10.23 -6.97
CA ALA A 114 14.78 -11.48 -6.25
C ALA A 114 15.86 -11.66 -5.16
N ILE A 115 16.38 -10.55 -4.64
CA ILE A 115 17.38 -10.53 -3.57
C ILE A 115 16.76 -11.10 -2.28
N PRO A 116 17.20 -12.28 -1.80
CA PRO A 116 16.59 -12.95 -0.67
C PRO A 116 17.26 -12.59 0.65
N GLY A 117 16.75 -13.14 1.74
CA GLY A 117 17.38 -13.19 3.04
C GLY A 117 16.59 -12.45 4.10
N ILE A 118 16.56 -13.02 5.31
CA ILE A 118 16.06 -12.36 6.50
C ILE A 118 17.13 -12.52 7.57
N THR A 119 17.81 -11.43 7.90
CA THR A 119 18.78 -11.36 8.98
C THR A 119 18.17 -10.67 10.18
N GLN A 120 18.46 -11.21 11.36
CA GLN A 120 17.96 -10.68 12.61
C GLN A 120 19.12 -10.35 13.53
N ASP A 121 19.13 -9.12 14.01
CA ASP A 121 19.98 -8.68 15.09
C ASP A 121 19.13 -8.63 16.36
N SER A 122 19.45 -9.51 17.31
CA SER A 122 18.79 -9.56 18.61
C SER A 122 18.90 -8.18 19.28
N GLY A 123 17.76 -7.53 19.52
CA GLY A 123 17.73 -6.22 20.15
C GLY A 123 17.77 -6.29 21.68
N ASP A 124 17.27 -5.24 22.32
CA ASP A 124 17.25 -5.00 23.78
C ASP A 124 16.29 -5.91 24.58
N GLY A 125 15.72 -6.93 23.96
CA GLY A 125 14.78 -7.87 24.58
C GLY A 125 13.30 -7.49 24.43
N ASP A 126 12.99 -6.26 24.01
CA ASP A 126 11.63 -5.78 23.77
C ASP A 126 11.32 -5.59 22.27
N ALA A 127 12.34 -5.34 21.45
CA ALA A 127 12.23 -5.35 20.00
C ALA A 127 13.43 -6.03 19.33
N ASP A 128 13.23 -6.56 18.13
CA ASP A 128 14.29 -7.08 17.26
C ASP A 128 14.50 -6.12 16.08
N THR A 129 15.74 -5.95 15.63
CA THR A 129 16.00 -5.32 14.33
C THR A 129 16.11 -6.43 13.28
N VAL A 130 15.28 -6.36 12.25
CA VAL A 130 15.21 -7.38 11.20
C VAL A 130 15.43 -6.73 9.85
N THR A 131 16.43 -7.21 9.11
CA THR A 131 16.72 -6.78 7.74
C THR A 131 16.29 -7.86 6.77
N ILE A 132 15.54 -7.46 5.73
CA ILE A 132 14.85 -8.36 4.82
C ILE A 132 15.24 -7.98 3.39
N GLY A 133 15.65 -8.97 2.59
CA GLY A 133 15.97 -8.81 1.18
C GLY A 133 14.76 -8.32 0.39
N ALA A 134 14.99 -7.42 -0.57
CA ALA A 134 13.92 -6.76 -1.32
C ALA A 134 13.06 -7.71 -2.17
N GLY A 135 13.60 -8.88 -2.52
CA GLY A 135 12.93 -9.90 -3.32
C GLY A 135 11.99 -10.82 -2.53
N GLU A 136 12.05 -10.80 -1.20
CA GLU A 136 11.20 -11.65 -0.36
C GLU A 136 9.72 -11.32 -0.53
N ASN A 137 8.87 -12.36 -0.60
CA ASN A 137 7.42 -12.20 -0.67
C ASN A 137 6.93 -11.55 0.63
N TRP A 138 6.22 -10.42 0.50
CA TRP A 138 5.82 -9.63 1.66
C TRP A 138 4.92 -10.40 2.63
N ASP A 139 3.90 -11.12 2.14
CA ASP A 139 2.98 -11.81 3.05
C ASP A 139 3.62 -13.01 3.74
N GLU A 140 4.51 -13.73 3.05
CA GLU A 140 5.30 -14.83 3.64
C GLU A 140 6.25 -14.31 4.71
N VAL A 141 6.85 -13.13 4.50
CA VAL A 141 7.65 -12.41 5.49
C VAL A 141 6.81 -12.06 6.72
N VAL A 142 5.64 -11.45 6.53
CA VAL A 142 4.75 -11.10 7.65
C VAL A 142 4.36 -12.36 8.42
N GLN A 143 3.96 -13.43 7.73
CA GLN A 143 3.62 -14.71 8.37
C GLN A 143 4.77 -15.22 9.24
N ARG A 144 5.97 -15.30 8.68
CA ARG A 144 7.15 -15.82 9.37
C ARG A 144 7.47 -15.00 10.63
N LEU A 145 7.37 -13.67 10.53
CA LEU A 145 7.65 -12.78 11.66
C LEU A 145 6.61 -12.94 12.77
N VAL A 146 5.32 -13.06 12.41
CA VAL A 146 4.23 -13.36 13.37
C VAL A 146 4.45 -14.72 14.03
N ASP A 147 4.82 -15.75 13.26
CA ASP A 147 5.07 -17.09 13.78
C ASP A 147 6.24 -17.14 14.76
N ASP A 148 7.25 -16.31 14.54
CA ASP A 148 8.40 -16.14 15.44
C ASP A 148 8.11 -15.18 16.63
N GLY A 149 6.86 -14.71 16.78
CA GLY A 149 6.43 -13.89 17.91
C GLY A 149 6.83 -12.41 17.82
N ARG A 150 6.99 -11.88 16.61
CA ARG A 150 7.21 -10.45 16.35
C ARG A 150 5.87 -9.82 16.02
N CYS A 151 5.64 -8.63 16.53
CA CYS A 151 4.34 -7.99 16.51
C CYS A 151 4.44 -6.62 15.78
N GLY A 152 3.29 -6.11 15.32
CA GLY A 152 3.16 -4.84 14.62
C GLY A 152 2.97 -4.92 13.10
N LEU A 153 3.32 -6.05 12.45
CA LEU A 153 3.17 -6.21 11.00
C LEU A 153 1.91 -6.98 10.58
N ALA A 154 1.21 -7.66 11.50
CA ALA A 154 0.01 -8.42 11.16
C ALA A 154 -1.10 -7.60 10.47
N PRO A 155 -1.33 -6.30 10.78
CA PRO A 155 -2.24 -5.45 10.01
C PRO A 155 -1.93 -5.35 8.51
N LEU A 156 -0.70 -5.64 8.10
CA LEU A 156 -0.21 -5.59 6.72
C LEU A 156 -0.24 -6.96 6.01
N SER A 157 -0.84 -7.98 6.65
CA SER A 157 -0.99 -9.32 6.09
C SER A 157 -1.82 -9.32 4.80
N GLY A 158 -1.51 -10.23 3.88
CA GLY A 158 -2.21 -10.45 2.62
C GLY A 158 -2.01 -9.35 1.57
N ILE A 159 -1.07 -8.42 1.78
CA ILE A 159 -0.70 -7.44 0.76
C ILE A 159 0.23 -8.14 -0.26
N PRO A 160 -0.14 -8.18 -1.54
CA PRO A 160 0.69 -8.82 -2.56
C PRO A 160 1.89 -7.95 -2.91
N GLY A 161 3.01 -8.59 -3.27
CA GLY A 161 4.21 -7.90 -3.73
C GLY A 161 5.46 -8.38 -3.03
N SER A 162 6.58 -7.70 -3.31
CA SER A 162 7.86 -7.97 -2.69
C SER A 162 8.14 -6.96 -1.57
N THR A 163 8.96 -7.36 -0.61
CA THR A 163 9.30 -6.54 0.57
C THR A 163 9.93 -5.20 0.17
N GLY A 164 10.79 -5.19 -0.84
CA GLY A 164 11.45 -3.96 -1.31
C GLY A 164 10.50 -2.91 -1.90
N ALA A 165 9.30 -3.31 -2.35
CA ALA A 165 8.31 -2.37 -2.86
C ALA A 165 7.56 -1.64 -1.73
N THR A 166 7.52 -2.22 -0.52
CA THR A 166 6.73 -1.69 0.59
C THR A 166 7.10 -0.26 1.03
N PRO A 167 8.39 0.14 1.15
CA PRO A 167 8.73 1.51 1.51
C PRO A 167 8.47 2.53 0.38
N VAL A 168 8.43 2.09 -0.89
CA VAL A 168 8.31 3.02 -2.04
C VAL A 168 7.01 3.83 -1.98
N GLN A 169 5.91 3.21 -1.57
CA GLN A 169 4.63 3.88 -1.41
C GLN A 169 4.13 3.87 0.04
N ASN A 170 5.03 3.67 1.00
CA ASN A 170 4.67 3.53 2.42
C ASN A 170 3.42 2.66 2.61
N VAL A 171 3.53 1.39 2.18
CA VAL A 171 2.42 0.42 2.19
C VAL A 171 1.74 0.42 3.55
N GLY A 172 0.41 0.47 3.54
CA GLY A 172 -0.37 0.52 4.77
C GLY A 172 -1.77 -0.03 4.64
N ALA A 173 -2.25 -0.68 5.69
CA ALA A 173 -3.58 -1.26 5.80
C ALA A 173 -4.00 -1.33 7.28
N TYR A 174 -5.32 -1.31 7.52
CA TYR A 174 -5.91 -1.51 8.84
C TYR A 174 -5.29 -0.65 9.97
N GLY A 175 -4.94 0.59 9.65
CA GLY A 175 -4.43 1.57 10.63
C GLY A 175 -2.93 1.49 10.91
N THR A 176 -2.19 0.71 10.14
CA THR A 176 -0.73 0.60 10.21
C THR A 176 -0.11 0.91 8.86
N GLU A 177 1.05 1.53 8.86
CA GLU A 177 1.90 1.75 7.70
C GLU A 177 3.30 1.18 7.97
N VAL A 178 4.04 0.80 6.92
CA VAL A 178 5.42 0.29 7.11
C VAL A 178 6.32 1.31 7.80
N SER A 179 6.06 2.61 7.62
CA SER A 179 6.75 3.71 8.30
C SER A 179 6.69 3.62 9.83
N ASP A 180 5.68 2.96 10.40
CA ASP A 180 5.53 2.83 11.86
C ASP A 180 6.66 2.00 12.48
N LEU A 181 7.30 1.13 11.69
CA LEU A 181 8.32 0.18 12.13
C LEU A 181 9.63 0.27 11.33
N LEU A 182 9.66 1.06 10.25
CA LEU A 182 10.80 1.16 9.35
C LEU A 182 11.97 1.89 10.02
N VAL A 183 13.15 1.28 9.95
CA VAL A 183 14.41 1.88 10.42
C VAL A 183 15.18 2.48 9.26
N SER A 184 15.36 1.70 8.19
CA SER A 184 16.12 2.10 7.01
C SER A 184 15.82 1.22 5.82
N VAL A 185 16.24 1.68 4.65
CA VAL A 185 16.28 0.89 3.41
C VAL A 185 17.70 0.90 2.88
N ARG A 186 18.13 -0.25 2.35
CA ARG A 186 19.31 -0.32 1.49
C ARG A 186 18.86 -0.14 0.05
N VAL A 187 19.54 0.74 -0.67
CA VAL A 187 19.22 1.07 -2.06
C VAL A 187 20.46 1.03 -2.93
N VAL A 188 20.27 0.73 -4.21
CA VAL A 188 21.26 0.98 -5.27
C VAL A 188 20.80 2.17 -6.10
N ASP A 189 21.61 3.22 -6.15
CA ASP A 189 21.36 4.39 -6.98
C ASP A 189 21.52 4.01 -8.46
N ARG A 190 20.52 4.32 -9.28
CA ARG A 190 20.43 3.87 -10.67
C ARG A 190 21.57 4.40 -11.53
N ARG A 191 21.97 5.65 -11.30
CA ARG A 191 22.97 6.35 -12.12
C ARG A 191 24.39 5.96 -11.76
N THR A 192 24.69 5.92 -10.47
CA THR A 192 26.03 5.66 -9.94
C THR A 192 26.29 4.18 -9.72
N ARG A 193 25.24 3.36 -9.67
CA ARG A 193 25.27 1.93 -9.35
C ARG A 193 25.88 1.64 -7.98
N ARG A 194 25.89 2.63 -7.10
CA ARG A 194 26.43 2.51 -5.74
C ARG A 194 25.30 2.22 -4.76
N ALA A 195 25.60 1.31 -3.84
CA ALA A 195 24.71 1.03 -2.75
C ALA A 195 24.83 2.08 -1.63
N ALA A 196 23.72 2.46 -1.03
CA ALA A 196 23.63 3.33 0.13
C ALA A 196 22.54 2.80 1.08
N THR A 197 22.66 3.16 2.36
CA THR A 197 21.61 2.91 3.35
C THR A 197 20.97 4.25 3.70
N LEU A 198 19.67 4.37 3.47
CA LEU A 198 18.90 5.57 3.79
C LEU A 198 18.06 5.31 5.05
N PRO A 199 18.21 6.10 6.12
CA PRO A 199 17.34 5.99 7.28
C PRO A 199 15.90 6.41 6.93
N ALA A 200 14.92 5.86 7.63
CA ALA A 200 13.50 6.13 7.37
C ALA A 200 13.16 7.65 7.41
N ALA A 201 13.85 8.41 8.26
CA ALA A 201 13.70 9.86 8.37
C ALA A 201 14.06 10.64 7.10
N GLU A 202 14.93 10.08 6.24
CA GLU A 202 15.33 10.70 4.96
C GLU A 202 14.40 10.32 3.81
N LEU A 203 13.49 9.36 3.99
CA LEU A 203 12.61 8.86 2.93
C LEU A 203 11.38 9.73 2.70
N GLY A 204 11.13 10.76 3.52
CA GLY A 204 9.95 11.63 3.36
C GLY A 204 8.63 10.86 3.31
N LEU A 205 8.49 9.84 4.17
CA LEU A 205 7.34 8.94 4.19
C LEU A 205 6.06 9.70 4.55
N GLY A 206 4.99 9.41 3.80
CA GLY A 206 3.66 9.95 4.05
C GLY A 206 2.58 9.03 3.52
N TYR A 207 1.32 9.49 3.50
CA TYR A 207 0.21 8.69 2.97
C TYR A 207 0.46 8.34 1.50
N ARG A 208 0.69 7.04 1.24
CA ARG A 208 0.95 6.49 -0.10
C ARG A 208 2.14 7.11 -0.84
N THR A 209 3.13 7.64 -0.13
CA THR A 209 4.26 8.36 -0.73
C THR A 209 5.58 8.19 0.02
N SER A 210 6.68 8.36 -0.72
CA SER A 210 8.06 8.47 -0.25
C SER A 210 8.89 9.22 -1.28
N ALA A 211 10.12 9.61 -0.94
CA ALA A 211 11.11 10.16 -1.85
C ALA A 211 11.52 9.21 -2.99
N LEU A 212 11.17 7.92 -2.90
CA LEU A 212 11.42 6.91 -3.93
C LEU A 212 10.26 6.80 -4.93
N ARG A 213 9.05 7.26 -4.56
CA ARG A 213 7.85 7.07 -5.38
C ARG A 213 7.95 7.85 -6.69
N GLY A 214 7.85 7.14 -7.81
CA GLY A 214 7.78 7.75 -9.14
C GLY A 214 9.08 8.39 -9.65
N THR A 215 10.20 8.25 -8.92
CA THR A 215 11.47 8.84 -9.34
C THR A 215 12.28 7.90 -10.23
N GLY A 216 12.22 6.59 -9.96
CA GLY A 216 13.06 5.58 -10.63
C GLY A 216 14.55 5.70 -10.33
N LEU A 217 14.94 6.63 -9.45
CA LEU A 217 16.35 7.00 -9.22
C LEU A 217 17.12 6.00 -8.38
N ALA A 218 16.43 5.20 -7.57
CA ALA A 218 17.06 4.22 -6.70
C ALA A 218 16.20 2.96 -6.58
N VAL A 219 16.86 1.81 -6.41
CA VAL A 219 16.25 0.49 -6.30
C VAL A 219 16.48 -0.05 -4.90
N VAL A 220 15.41 -0.34 -4.16
CA VAL A 220 15.51 -0.94 -2.82
C VAL A 220 16.01 -2.39 -2.95
N THR A 221 17.06 -2.73 -2.22
CA THR A 221 17.68 -4.07 -2.18
C THR A 221 17.49 -4.76 -0.84
N ALA A 222 17.27 -4.01 0.25
CA ALA A 222 16.85 -4.54 1.53
C ALA A 222 16.04 -3.51 2.34
N VAL A 223 15.21 -3.99 3.26
CA VAL A 223 14.37 -3.18 4.15
C VAL A 223 14.63 -3.61 5.59
N THR A 224 14.89 -2.66 6.48
CA THR A 224 15.17 -2.92 7.89
C THR A 224 14.05 -2.38 8.77
N PHE A 225 13.46 -3.25 9.58
CA PHE A 225 12.41 -2.92 10.54
C PHE A 225 12.90 -3.09 11.97
N ARG A 226 12.35 -2.30 12.89
CA ARG A 226 12.41 -2.53 14.34
C ARG A 226 11.07 -3.09 14.79
N LEU A 227 11.04 -4.37 15.14
CA LEU A 227 9.82 -5.13 15.40
C LEU A 227 9.66 -5.41 16.90
N PRO A 228 8.62 -4.86 17.54
CA PRO A 228 8.28 -5.18 18.92
C PRO A 228 7.96 -6.66 19.14
N ARG A 229 8.07 -7.10 20.40
CA ARG A 229 7.60 -8.40 20.90
C ARG A 229 6.29 -8.30 21.69
N THR A 230 5.73 -7.10 21.75
CA THR A 230 4.46 -6.78 22.40
C THR A 230 3.47 -6.27 21.34
N PRO A 231 2.21 -6.76 21.34
CA PRO A 231 1.21 -6.29 20.40
C PRO A 231 0.91 -4.78 20.56
N ALA A 232 0.64 -4.13 19.44
CA ALA A 232 0.18 -2.75 19.41
C ALA A 232 -1.35 -2.68 19.59
N PRO A 233 -1.89 -1.54 20.10
CA PRO A 233 -3.33 -1.30 20.12
C PRO A 233 -3.96 -1.35 18.73
N VAL A 234 -5.09 -2.06 18.60
CA VAL A 234 -5.89 -2.12 17.37
C VAL A 234 -6.67 -0.82 17.22
N ARG A 235 -6.24 0.06 16.30
CA ARG A 235 -6.86 1.39 16.12
C ARG A 235 -7.96 1.41 15.07
N TYR A 236 -7.93 0.48 14.11
CA TYR A 236 -8.86 0.49 13.00
C TYR A 236 -10.18 -0.19 13.36
N ALA A 237 -11.28 0.57 13.35
CA ALA A 237 -12.56 0.16 13.90
C ALA A 237 -13.14 -1.14 13.29
N GLU A 238 -12.97 -1.35 11.99
CA GLU A 238 -13.42 -2.59 11.34
C GLU A 238 -12.62 -3.81 11.80
N LEU A 239 -11.30 -3.65 12.00
CA LEU A 239 -10.44 -4.72 12.51
C LEU A 239 -10.75 -5.02 13.98
N ALA A 240 -10.93 -3.98 14.81
CA ALA A 240 -11.34 -4.13 16.20
C ALA A 240 -12.66 -4.92 16.32
N ARG A 241 -13.66 -4.56 15.49
CA ARG A 241 -14.93 -5.28 15.41
C ARG A 241 -14.76 -6.74 14.99
N ALA A 242 -13.92 -7.02 13.99
CA ALA A 242 -13.66 -8.38 13.52
C ALA A 242 -12.98 -9.25 14.59
N LEU A 243 -12.16 -8.64 15.45
CA LEU A 243 -11.49 -9.29 16.57
C LEU A 243 -12.35 -9.39 17.85
N GLY A 244 -13.51 -8.74 17.88
CA GLY A 244 -14.34 -8.68 19.09
C GLY A 244 -13.74 -7.82 20.21
N VAL A 245 -12.89 -6.85 19.87
CA VAL A 245 -12.24 -5.92 20.81
C VAL A 245 -12.69 -4.47 20.56
N GLN A 246 -12.50 -3.60 21.53
CA GLN A 246 -12.72 -2.15 21.34
C GLN A 246 -11.51 -1.50 20.67
N PRO A 247 -11.71 -0.43 19.86
CA PRO A 247 -10.59 0.36 19.35
C PRO A 247 -9.69 0.85 20.49
N GLY A 248 -8.39 0.59 20.38
CA GLY A 248 -7.39 0.89 21.41
C GLY A 248 -7.04 -0.29 22.33
N GLU A 249 -7.77 -1.40 22.25
CA GLU A 249 -7.38 -2.64 22.93
C GLU A 249 -6.34 -3.43 22.11
N VAL A 250 -5.63 -4.33 22.78
CA VAL A 250 -4.65 -5.24 22.13
C VAL A 250 -5.29 -6.60 21.85
N ALA A 251 -4.82 -7.26 20.81
CA ALA A 251 -5.18 -8.63 20.46
C ALA A 251 -3.89 -9.43 20.16
N ASP A 252 -3.97 -10.76 20.14
CA ASP A 252 -2.83 -11.59 19.73
C ASP A 252 -2.49 -11.33 18.26
N GLU A 253 -1.20 -11.28 17.94
CA GLU A 253 -0.73 -10.94 16.60
C GLU A 253 -1.19 -11.96 15.54
N ARG A 254 -1.32 -13.25 15.90
CA ARG A 254 -1.85 -14.29 15.01
C ARG A 254 -3.34 -14.07 14.74
N ASP A 255 -4.11 -13.72 15.77
CA ASP A 255 -5.53 -13.41 15.63
C ASP A 255 -5.73 -12.16 14.75
N VAL A 256 -4.90 -11.13 14.93
CA VAL A 256 -4.88 -9.94 14.07
C VAL A 256 -4.63 -10.33 12.61
N ARG A 257 -3.62 -11.17 12.34
CA ARG A 257 -3.32 -11.63 10.99
C ARG A 257 -4.51 -12.37 10.36
N GLU A 258 -5.11 -13.31 11.08
CA GLU A 258 -6.25 -14.08 10.55
C GLU A 258 -7.48 -13.20 10.29
N ALA A 259 -7.78 -12.27 11.20
CA ALA A 259 -8.86 -11.29 11.01
C ALA A 259 -8.60 -10.41 9.78
N VAL A 260 -7.37 -9.91 9.62
CA VAL A 260 -6.96 -9.11 8.45
C VAL A 260 -7.11 -9.90 7.15
N LEU A 261 -6.60 -11.13 7.10
CA LEU A 261 -6.71 -11.98 5.91
C LEU A 261 -8.18 -12.24 5.54
N THR A 262 -9.03 -12.51 6.54
CA THR A 262 -10.48 -12.68 6.35
C THR A 262 -11.13 -11.42 5.77
N LEU A 263 -10.85 -10.24 6.36
CA LEU A 263 -11.38 -8.96 5.88
C LEU A 263 -10.86 -8.60 4.48
N ARG A 264 -9.64 -8.98 4.13
CA ARG A 264 -9.09 -8.75 2.78
C ARG A 264 -9.70 -9.71 1.76
N ARG A 265 -9.86 -10.99 2.07
CA ARG A 265 -10.49 -11.98 1.18
C ARG A 265 -11.95 -11.59 0.87
N SER A 266 -12.68 -11.09 1.85
CA SER A 266 -14.06 -10.60 1.63
C SER A 266 -14.13 -9.37 0.70
N LYS A 267 -13.00 -8.67 0.50
CA LYS A 267 -12.84 -7.51 -0.37
C LYS A 267 -12.11 -7.83 -1.69
N GLY A 268 -11.73 -9.08 -1.94
CA GLY A 268 -10.92 -9.46 -3.11
C GLY A 268 -9.49 -8.90 -3.06
N MET A 269 -9.00 -8.55 -1.87
CA MET A 269 -7.70 -7.89 -1.65
C MET A 269 -6.57 -8.87 -1.28
N VAL A 270 -6.83 -10.19 -1.40
CA VAL A 270 -5.80 -11.24 -1.32
C VAL A 270 -5.76 -11.91 -2.68
N LEU A 271 -4.56 -12.07 -3.25
CA LEU A 271 -4.39 -12.72 -4.54
C LEU A 271 -4.82 -14.19 -4.43
N ASP A 272 -5.80 -14.59 -5.24
CA ASP A 272 -6.34 -15.95 -5.28
C ASP A 272 -6.73 -16.30 -6.73
N PRO A 273 -6.04 -17.26 -7.36
CA PRO A 273 -6.34 -17.68 -8.73
C PRO A 273 -7.80 -18.11 -8.97
N ALA A 274 -8.49 -18.59 -7.93
CA ALA A 274 -9.89 -19.00 -7.98
C ALA A 274 -10.86 -17.82 -7.81
N ASP A 275 -10.39 -16.67 -7.33
CA ASP A 275 -11.18 -15.46 -7.17
C ASP A 275 -10.89 -14.47 -8.31
N PRO A 276 -11.80 -14.31 -9.28
CA PRO A 276 -11.58 -13.38 -10.38
C PRO A 276 -11.58 -11.92 -9.90
N ASP A 277 -12.10 -11.59 -8.71
CA ASP A 277 -12.00 -10.24 -8.13
C ASP A 277 -10.63 -9.93 -7.52
N SER A 278 -9.75 -10.94 -7.40
CA SER A 278 -8.38 -10.75 -6.93
C SER A 278 -7.41 -10.33 -8.05
N ARG A 279 -7.85 -10.37 -9.31
CA ARG A 279 -7.09 -9.87 -10.48
C ARG A 279 -7.17 -8.35 -10.55
N SER A 280 -6.54 -7.69 -9.59
CA SER A 280 -6.52 -6.23 -9.42
C SER A 280 -5.11 -5.74 -9.07
N ALA A 281 -4.92 -4.42 -9.07
CA ALA A 281 -3.78 -3.76 -8.46
C ALA A 281 -4.11 -3.25 -7.03
N GLY A 282 -5.06 -3.91 -6.35
CA GLY A 282 -5.63 -3.42 -5.10
C GLY A 282 -6.53 -2.20 -5.31
N SER A 283 -6.49 -1.24 -4.37
CA SER A 283 -7.21 0.03 -4.52
C SER A 283 -6.61 0.83 -5.66
N PHE A 284 -7.39 1.07 -6.71
CA PHE A 284 -6.92 1.76 -7.91
C PHE A 284 -6.76 3.26 -7.70
N PHE A 285 -7.58 3.87 -6.85
CA PHE A 285 -7.49 5.29 -6.51
C PHE A 285 -7.14 5.48 -5.04
N THR A 286 -6.27 6.45 -4.76
CA THR A 286 -6.00 6.90 -3.40
C THR A 286 -7.19 7.69 -2.85
N ASN A 287 -7.29 7.76 -1.51
CA ASN A 287 -8.27 8.65 -0.90
C ASN A 287 -7.80 10.10 -1.05
N PRO A 288 -8.60 10.99 -1.68
CA PRO A 288 -8.19 12.37 -1.91
C PRO A 288 -8.07 13.12 -0.59
N ILE A 289 -7.01 13.90 -0.45
CA ILE A 289 -6.78 14.83 0.67
C ILE A 289 -6.96 16.24 0.12
N LEU A 290 -7.92 16.98 0.67
CA LEU A 290 -8.26 18.32 0.23
C LEU A 290 -7.83 19.33 1.29
N ASP A 291 -7.35 20.50 0.86
CA ASP A 291 -7.21 21.65 1.75
C ASP A 291 -8.60 22.21 2.15
N ALA A 292 -8.61 23.24 2.99
CA ALA A 292 -9.85 23.85 3.46
C ALA A 292 -10.75 24.36 2.32
N ALA A 293 -10.18 24.92 1.25
CA ALA A 293 -10.92 25.47 0.13
C ALA A 293 -11.51 24.37 -0.75
N GLY A 294 -10.71 23.35 -1.06
CA GLY A 294 -11.12 22.16 -1.80
C GLY A 294 -12.20 21.38 -1.05
N TRP A 295 -12.08 21.27 0.28
CA TRP A 295 -13.11 20.63 1.10
C TRP A 295 -14.45 21.40 1.05
N ALA A 296 -14.42 22.73 1.18
CA ALA A 296 -15.62 23.55 1.07
C ALA A 296 -16.29 23.39 -0.30
N ALA A 297 -15.51 23.50 -1.39
CA ALA A 297 -16.01 23.32 -2.75
C ALA A 297 -16.62 21.93 -2.98
N ALA A 298 -15.96 20.88 -2.47
CA ALA A 298 -16.46 19.51 -2.57
C ALA A 298 -17.78 19.33 -1.82
N ARG A 299 -17.90 19.89 -0.60
CA ARG A 299 -19.16 19.86 0.17
C ARG A 299 -20.30 20.55 -0.56
N ASP A 300 -20.06 21.73 -1.12
CA ASP A 300 -21.09 22.49 -1.84
C ASP A 300 -21.58 21.70 -3.07
N ARG A 301 -20.66 21.12 -3.83
CA ARG A 301 -20.98 20.26 -4.97
C ARG A 301 -21.74 19.00 -4.57
N ILE A 302 -21.31 18.33 -3.50
CA ILE A 302 -21.99 17.15 -2.98
C ILE A 302 -23.41 17.50 -2.54
N ALA A 303 -23.61 18.60 -1.82
CA ALA A 303 -24.92 19.05 -1.38
C ALA A 303 -25.83 19.41 -2.55
N GLU A 304 -25.30 20.10 -3.57
CA GLU A 304 -26.02 20.43 -4.81
C GLU A 304 -26.52 19.17 -5.54
N ARG A 305 -25.69 18.11 -5.59
CA ARG A 305 -25.98 16.89 -6.36
C ARG A 305 -26.76 15.83 -5.61
N LEU A 306 -26.50 15.67 -4.31
CA LEU A 306 -26.97 14.55 -3.50
C LEU A 306 -27.85 14.99 -2.32
N GLY A 307 -27.98 16.29 -2.07
CA GLY A 307 -28.64 16.83 -0.87
C GLY A 307 -27.77 16.69 0.39
N ASP A 308 -28.41 16.87 1.55
CA ASP A 308 -27.73 16.74 2.84
C ASP A 308 -27.49 15.27 3.19
N VAL A 309 -26.31 14.78 2.82
CA VAL A 309 -25.87 13.40 3.07
C VAL A 309 -24.60 13.38 3.92
N PRO A 310 -24.46 12.42 4.86
CA PRO A 310 -23.21 12.25 5.59
C PRO A 310 -22.06 11.88 4.63
N VAL A 311 -21.05 12.73 4.56
CA VAL A 311 -19.84 12.50 3.75
C VAL A 311 -18.75 11.90 4.64
N PRO A 312 -18.27 10.66 4.41
CA PRO A 312 -17.18 10.08 5.17
C PRO A 312 -15.88 10.86 4.96
N HIS A 313 -15.37 11.46 6.02
CA HIS A 313 -14.14 12.25 6.01
C HIS A 313 -13.34 12.07 7.29
N TYR A 314 -12.03 12.26 7.19
CA TYR A 314 -11.08 12.06 8.28
C TYR A 314 -10.03 13.17 8.29
N PRO A 315 -9.55 13.62 9.46
CA PRO A 315 -8.41 14.54 9.54
C PRO A 315 -7.16 13.96 8.86
N ALA A 316 -6.43 14.77 8.12
CA ALA A 316 -5.17 14.41 7.46
C ALA A 316 -4.19 15.58 7.45
N GLY A 317 -3.56 15.85 8.60
CA GLY A 317 -2.70 17.01 8.78
C GLY A 317 -3.51 18.31 8.67
N GLU A 318 -3.08 19.20 7.77
CA GLU A 318 -3.79 20.45 7.44
C GLU A 318 -4.99 20.24 6.50
N GLY A 319 -5.17 19.02 5.98
CA GLY A 319 -6.24 18.67 5.03
C GLY A 319 -7.31 17.73 5.60
N VAL A 320 -8.31 17.49 4.77
CA VAL A 320 -9.42 16.56 5.00
C VAL A 320 -9.35 15.44 3.98
N LYS A 321 -9.21 14.20 4.47
CA LYS A 321 -9.21 13.00 3.63
C LYS A 321 -10.63 12.50 3.43
N LEU A 322 -11.05 12.34 2.17
CA LEU A 322 -12.36 11.79 1.82
C LEU A 322 -12.27 10.31 1.43
N SER A 323 -13.39 9.59 1.53
CA SER A 323 -13.48 8.22 1.01
C SER A 323 -13.65 8.20 -0.51
N ALA A 324 -12.61 7.79 -1.24
CA ALA A 324 -12.69 7.61 -2.69
C ALA A 324 -13.76 6.56 -3.07
N ALA A 325 -13.88 5.48 -2.30
CA ALA A 325 -14.92 4.46 -2.51
C ALA A 325 -16.32 5.07 -2.48
N TRP A 326 -16.60 5.93 -1.49
CA TRP A 326 -17.89 6.59 -1.36
C TRP A 326 -18.17 7.53 -2.53
N LEU A 327 -17.18 8.32 -2.96
CA LEU A 327 -17.30 9.20 -4.12
C LEU A 327 -17.62 8.41 -5.39
N ILE A 328 -16.92 7.30 -5.62
CA ILE A 328 -17.09 6.43 -6.80
C ILE A 328 -18.49 5.78 -6.80
N GLU A 329 -18.97 5.26 -5.66
CA GLU A 329 -20.32 4.70 -5.58
C GLU A 329 -21.39 5.76 -5.85
N ARG A 330 -21.23 6.98 -5.31
CA ARG A 330 -22.16 8.09 -5.54
C ARG A 330 -22.08 8.65 -6.96
N ALA A 331 -20.98 8.41 -7.67
CA ALA A 331 -20.84 8.72 -9.08
C ALA A 331 -21.54 7.70 -10.01
N GLY A 332 -22.07 6.60 -9.45
CA GLY A 332 -22.81 5.56 -10.19
C GLY A 332 -22.00 4.29 -10.49
N PHE A 333 -20.76 4.21 -10.00
CA PHE A 333 -19.90 3.04 -10.19
C PHE A 333 -19.96 2.15 -8.95
N HIS A 334 -20.97 1.29 -8.90
CA HIS A 334 -21.17 0.37 -7.79
C HIS A 334 -20.28 -0.87 -7.92
N ARG A 335 -20.15 -1.63 -6.83
CA ARG A 335 -19.54 -2.97 -6.87
C ARG A 335 -20.17 -3.84 -7.95
N GLY A 336 -19.34 -4.47 -8.77
CA GLY A 336 -19.78 -5.28 -9.91
C GLY A 336 -20.13 -4.48 -11.18
N HIS A 337 -19.93 -3.16 -11.19
CA HIS A 337 -20.07 -2.34 -12.40
C HIS A 337 -19.14 -2.88 -13.50
N ARG A 338 -19.69 -3.05 -14.70
CA ARG A 338 -18.96 -3.57 -15.87
C ARG A 338 -18.47 -2.42 -16.72
N GLY A 339 -17.18 -2.41 -17.04
CA GLY A 339 -16.60 -1.48 -18.00
C GLY A 339 -16.79 -1.92 -19.45
N PRO A 340 -16.01 -1.34 -20.38
CA PRO A 340 -16.07 -1.62 -21.81
C PRO A 340 -16.06 -3.12 -22.13
N GLY A 341 -17.06 -3.57 -22.89
CA GLY A 341 -17.22 -4.97 -23.30
C GLY A 341 -17.36 -5.99 -22.16
N GLY A 342 -17.52 -5.55 -20.91
CA GLY A 342 -17.61 -6.42 -19.72
C GLY A 342 -16.33 -7.17 -19.37
N ARG A 343 -15.18 -6.81 -19.97
CA ARG A 343 -13.89 -7.50 -19.79
C ARG A 343 -13.04 -6.90 -18.66
N VAL A 344 -13.40 -5.72 -18.19
CA VAL A 344 -12.92 -5.08 -16.96
C VAL A 344 -14.12 -4.59 -16.15
N GLY A 345 -13.90 -4.22 -14.89
CA GLY A 345 -14.97 -3.65 -14.08
C GLY A 345 -14.53 -3.23 -12.69
N VAL A 346 -15.48 -2.74 -11.92
CA VAL A 346 -15.35 -2.59 -10.48
C VAL A 346 -15.59 -3.96 -9.84
N SER A 347 -14.72 -4.37 -8.92
CA SER A 347 -14.86 -5.61 -8.16
C SER A 347 -16.26 -5.74 -7.55
N GLY A 348 -16.80 -6.97 -7.54
CA GLY A 348 -18.06 -7.26 -6.86
C GLY A 348 -17.93 -7.16 -5.34
N LYS A 349 -16.71 -7.18 -4.82
CA LYS A 349 -16.39 -7.18 -3.39
C LYS A 349 -16.01 -5.80 -2.86
N HIS A 350 -15.29 -4.98 -3.63
CA HIS A 350 -14.79 -3.70 -3.16
C HIS A 350 -14.67 -2.62 -4.25
N THR A 351 -15.29 -1.45 -4.03
CA THR A 351 -15.42 -0.39 -5.04
C THR A 351 -14.09 0.19 -5.53
N LEU A 352 -13.06 0.23 -4.69
CA LEU A 352 -11.75 0.74 -5.12
C LEU A 352 -10.95 -0.25 -5.97
N ALA A 353 -11.32 -1.53 -5.99
CA ALA A 353 -10.63 -2.51 -6.81
C ALA A 353 -11.20 -2.51 -8.23
N LEU A 354 -10.41 -2.05 -9.20
CA LEU A 354 -10.67 -2.33 -10.60
C LEU A 354 -10.08 -3.70 -10.95
N VAL A 355 -10.87 -4.52 -11.63
CA VAL A 355 -10.57 -5.93 -11.88
C VAL A 355 -10.57 -6.25 -13.37
N THR A 356 -9.67 -7.15 -13.75
CA THR A 356 -9.57 -7.68 -15.11
C THR A 356 -10.25 -9.04 -15.20
N ARG A 357 -11.02 -9.28 -16.28
CA ARG A 357 -11.60 -10.58 -16.63
C ARG A 357 -10.86 -11.17 -17.84
N ASP A 358 -11.20 -12.40 -18.20
CA ASP A 358 -10.58 -13.04 -19.36
C ASP A 358 -10.82 -12.20 -20.63
N GLY A 359 -9.75 -11.96 -21.38
CA GLY A 359 -9.76 -11.09 -22.56
C GLY A 359 -9.75 -9.58 -22.28
N GLY A 360 -9.70 -9.14 -21.01
CA GLY A 360 -9.53 -7.74 -20.66
C GLY A 360 -8.19 -7.19 -21.13
N THR A 361 -8.19 -5.93 -21.58
CA THR A 361 -6.99 -5.22 -22.03
C THR A 361 -6.67 -4.05 -21.12
N THR A 362 -5.44 -3.55 -21.20
CA THR A 362 -5.05 -2.33 -20.50
C THR A 362 -5.83 -1.12 -21.02
N ALA A 363 -6.10 -1.05 -22.32
CA ALA A 363 -6.97 -0.02 -22.88
C ALA A 363 -8.36 0.02 -22.20
N ASP A 364 -9.01 -1.14 -22.05
CA ASP A 364 -10.31 -1.25 -21.38
C ASP A 364 -10.24 -0.73 -19.93
N LEU A 365 -9.19 -1.11 -19.18
CA LEU A 365 -8.99 -0.70 -17.79
C LEU A 365 -8.76 0.81 -17.66
N VAL A 366 -7.94 1.37 -18.56
CA VAL A 366 -7.62 2.81 -18.59
C VAL A 366 -8.85 3.64 -18.93
N GLU A 367 -9.68 3.18 -19.88
CA GLU A 367 -10.95 3.82 -20.23
C GLU A 367 -11.89 3.87 -19.02
N LEU A 368 -12.13 2.72 -18.37
CA LEU A 368 -12.95 2.67 -17.14
C LEU A 368 -12.40 3.57 -16.03
N ALA A 369 -11.09 3.57 -15.82
CA ALA A 369 -10.47 4.42 -14.81
C ALA A 369 -10.63 5.92 -15.14
N ALA A 370 -10.52 6.31 -16.41
CA ALA A 370 -10.73 7.68 -16.84
C ALA A 370 -12.19 8.10 -16.60
N ASP A 371 -13.15 7.27 -17.00
CA ASP A 371 -14.58 7.52 -16.79
C ASP A 371 -14.92 7.72 -15.31
N ILE A 372 -14.40 6.87 -14.43
CA ILE A 372 -14.60 6.99 -12.98
C ILE A 372 -14.04 8.30 -12.46
N ARG A 373 -12.79 8.61 -12.78
CA ARG A 373 -12.11 9.83 -12.33
C ARG A 373 -12.85 11.08 -12.80
N ASP A 374 -13.19 11.12 -14.08
CA ASP A 374 -13.78 12.29 -14.73
C ASP A 374 -15.20 12.52 -14.22
N ARG A 375 -15.96 11.44 -14.00
CA ARG A 375 -17.29 11.55 -13.41
C ARG A 375 -17.27 12.04 -11.96
N VAL A 376 -16.31 11.58 -11.15
CA VAL A 376 -16.14 12.06 -9.77
C VAL A 376 -15.71 13.52 -9.75
N LEU A 377 -14.83 13.94 -10.66
CA LEU A 377 -14.44 15.34 -10.82
C LEU A 377 -15.64 16.21 -11.23
N ASP A 378 -16.40 15.79 -12.23
CA ASP A 378 -17.56 16.54 -12.75
C ASP A 378 -18.68 16.68 -11.70
N LEU A 379 -18.90 15.65 -10.88
CA LEU A 379 -19.97 15.67 -9.88
C LEU A 379 -19.57 16.39 -8.60
N PHE A 380 -18.34 16.18 -8.12
CA PHE A 380 -17.95 16.56 -6.76
C PHE A 380 -16.79 17.56 -6.71
N ALA A 381 -16.25 17.97 -7.87
CA ALA A 381 -15.03 18.79 -7.96
C ALA A 381 -13.83 18.18 -7.21
N VAL A 382 -13.82 16.84 -7.07
CA VAL A 382 -12.74 16.09 -6.44
C VAL A 382 -12.01 15.30 -7.50
N ARG A 383 -10.70 15.51 -7.66
CA ARG A 383 -9.88 14.72 -8.58
C ARG A 383 -9.38 13.48 -7.86
N LEU A 384 -9.66 12.31 -8.43
CA LEU A 384 -9.06 11.06 -7.98
C LEU A 384 -7.68 10.87 -8.61
N GLU A 385 -6.73 10.41 -7.80
CA GLU A 385 -5.39 10.07 -8.26
C GLU A 385 -5.22 8.55 -8.26
N PRO A 386 -4.71 7.96 -9.36
CA PRO A 386 -4.46 6.54 -9.37
C PRO A 386 -3.26 6.18 -8.48
N GLU A 387 -3.38 5.07 -7.76
CA GLU A 387 -2.32 4.47 -6.94
C GLU A 387 -1.33 3.61 -7.76
N PRO A 388 -1.78 2.84 -8.78
CA PRO A 388 -0.88 2.06 -9.62
C PRO A 388 0.07 2.89 -10.48
N VAL A 389 1.24 2.31 -10.75
CA VAL A 389 2.21 2.87 -11.68
C VAL A 389 1.87 2.43 -13.10
N PHE A 390 1.74 3.40 -14.00
CA PHE A 390 1.47 3.14 -15.42
C PHE A 390 2.79 2.99 -16.17
N VAL A 391 2.89 1.97 -17.02
CA VAL A 391 4.12 1.59 -17.73
C VAL A 391 3.81 1.44 -19.23
N GLY A 392 4.44 2.29 -20.06
CA GLY A 392 4.19 2.33 -21.51
C GLY A 392 2.79 2.86 -21.89
N VAL A 393 2.02 3.34 -20.93
CA VAL A 393 0.67 3.91 -21.07
C VAL A 393 0.50 5.02 -20.02
N ALA A 394 -0.51 5.86 -20.17
CA ALA A 394 -0.88 6.85 -19.17
C ALA A 394 -2.39 6.92 -19.03
N LEU A 395 -2.87 7.31 -17.84
CA LEU A 395 -4.26 7.71 -17.68
C LEU A 395 -4.43 9.08 -18.36
N PRO A 396 -5.29 9.23 -19.39
CA PRO A 396 -5.41 10.47 -20.16
C PRO A 396 -5.71 11.65 -19.24
N THR A 397 -5.02 12.78 -19.36
CA THR A 397 -5.34 13.97 -18.58
C THR A 397 -6.52 14.69 -19.21
N THR A 398 -7.62 14.87 -18.46
CA THR A 398 -8.63 15.85 -18.85
C THR A 398 -8.07 17.24 -18.59
N ASP A 399 -7.80 18.01 -19.64
CA ASP A 399 -7.37 19.41 -19.55
C ASP A 399 -8.53 20.36 -19.14
N ARG A 400 -9.50 19.85 -18.37
CA ARG A 400 -10.61 20.62 -17.83
C ARG A 400 -10.15 21.28 -16.54
N ARG A 401 -9.63 22.50 -16.67
CA ARG A 401 -9.46 23.44 -15.55
C ARG A 401 -10.76 23.46 -14.74
N PRO A 402 -10.73 23.36 -13.39
CA PRO A 402 -11.93 23.60 -12.60
C PRO A 402 -12.51 24.96 -13.01
N PRO A 403 -13.84 25.10 -13.15
CA PRO A 403 -14.44 26.37 -13.55
C PRO A 403 -14.00 27.43 -12.54
N THR A 404 -13.09 28.30 -12.95
CA THR A 404 -12.74 29.50 -12.20
C THR A 404 -14.03 30.27 -12.04
N ALA A 405 -14.40 30.57 -10.79
CA ALA A 405 -15.55 31.40 -10.47
C ALA A 405 -15.50 32.66 -11.34
N ASP A 406 -16.42 32.72 -12.30
CA ASP A 406 -16.55 33.84 -13.22
C ASP A 406 -16.90 35.06 -12.37
N ARG A 407 -15.91 35.94 -12.16
CA ARG A 407 -16.13 37.22 -11.51
C ARG A 407 -17.05 38.00 -12.43
N ARG A 408 -18.35 37.97 -12.13
CA ARG A 408 -19.31 38.93 -12.68
C ARG A 408 -18.69 40.33 -12.52
N PRO A 409 -18.60 41.13 -13.60
CA PRO A 409 -18.15 42.50 -13.47
C PRO A 409 -19.16 43.24 -12.59
N THR A 410 -18.70 43.67 -11.42
CA THR A 410 -19.41 44.60 -10.55
C THR A 410 -19.65 45.89 -11.31
N THR A 411 -20.92 46.23 -11.49
CA THR A 411 -21.39 47.54 -11.97
C THR A 411 -20.95 48.63 -10.99
N ALA A 412 -19.83 49.28 -11.28
CA ALA A 412 -19.43 50.52 -10.64
C ALA A 412 -18.44 51.29 -11.52
N ASP A 413 -18.94 51.89 -12.61
CA ASP A 413 -18.41 53.18 -13.06
C ASP A 413 -19.47 53.89 -13.92
N ARG A 414 -20.30 54.73 -13.27
CA ARG A 414 -21.08 55.77 -13.94
C ARG A 414 -20.45 57.10 -13.56
N ARG A 415 -19.57 57.63 -14.42
CA ARG A 415 -19.25 59.06 -14.43
C ARG A 415 -20.44 59.84 -15.01
N PRO A 416 -20.79 61.02 -14.48
CA PRO A 416 -21.79 61.88 -15.11
C PRO A 416 -21.19 62.54 -16.35
N PRO A 417 -22.01 62.91 -17.36
CA PRO A 417 -21.54 63.66 -18.50
C PRO A 417 -21.25 65.11 -18.07
N THR A 418 -20.11 65.62 -18.51
CA THR A 418 -19.82 67.06 -18.54
C THR A 418 -20.65 67.67 -19.65
N ASP A 419 -21.48 68.63 -19.28
CA ASP A 419 -22.20 69.54 -20.16
C ASP A 419 -21.21 70.31 -21.04
N ASP A 420 -21.45 70.33 -22.35
CA ASP A 420 -20.86 71.30 -23.25
C ASP A 420 -21.95 71.75 -24.23
N ARG A 421 -22.46 72.97 -23.95
CA ARG A 421 -23.37 73.85 -24.72
C ARG A 421 -24.88 73.77 -24.50
#